data_AF-A0A843SK63-F1
#
_entry.id   AF-A0A843SK63-F1
#
_cell.length_a   1.000
_cell.length_b   1.000
_cell.length_c   1.000
_cell.angle_alpha   90.00
_cell.angle_beta   90.00
_cell.angle_gamma   90.00
#
_symmetry.space_group_name_H-M   'P 1'
#
loop_
_entity.id
_entity.type
_entity.pdbx_description
1 polymer ?
#
loop_
_entity_poly.entity_id
_entity_poly.type
_entity_poly.pdbx_seq_one_letter_code
_entity_poly.pdbx_strand_id
1 'polypeptide(L)'
;MKTKSLMIAGVLSMIGAAAFAQTNPVAQVHQDNAQIRQDVKQVHQDTRQIQRDNAVIAAKQTQVAAGQQQLQAERGERNALARAEHADVKKGDLAGAQQLDQARRAEQQNIKVEKQAIKHDEKVIAHRTADKHVEQVARHEAKVERHADKVKRDHDAAKI
;
A
#
# COMPACT_ATOMS: atom_id res chain seq x y z
N MET A 1 0.94 9.62 28.17
CA MET A 1 -0.04 10.22 29.12
C MET A 1 -0.71 9.11 29.90
N LYS A 2 -1.06 9.43 31.15
CA LYS A 2 -1.42 8.51 32.24
C LYS A 2 -2.81 7.88 32.05
N THR A 3 -2.93 6.73 32.69
CA THR A 3 -4.07 5.83 32.95
C THR A 3 -5.42 6.52 33.22
N LYS A 4 -6.50 5.88 32.76
CA LYS A 4 -7.83 5.99 33.35
C LYS A 4 -8.48 4.61 33.42
N SER A 5 -8.28 3.94 34.56
CA SER A 5 -9.14 2.86 35.02
C SER A 5 -10.51 3.45 35.34
N LEU A 6 -11.53 3.01 34.62
CA LEU A 6 -12.92 3.36 34.90
C LEU A 6 -13.57 2.20 35.63
N MET A 7 -14.05 2.51 36.83
CA MET A 7 -14.68 1.61 37.78
C MET A 7 -15.87 0.87 37.17
N ILE A 8 -15.89 -0.45 37.33
CA ILE A 8 -17.09 -1.28 37.14
C ILE A 8 -17.89 -1.18 38.44
N ALA A 9 -18.86 -0.26 38.46
CA ALA A 9 -19.92 -0.23 39.47
C ALA A 9 -21.14 -0.98 38.91
N GLY A 10 -21.69 -1.86 39.74
CA GLY A 10 -22.68 -2.85 39.35
C GLY A 10 -23.99 -2.31 38.79
N VAL A 11 -24.65 -3.15 38.00
CA VAL A 11 -26.07 -3.02 37.70
C VAL A 11 -26.74 -4.35 38.04
N LEU A 12 -27.77 -4.20 38.86
CA LEU A 12 -28.67 -5.21 39.38
C LEU A 12 -29.23 -6.13 38.31
N SER A 13 -29.34 -7.40 38.70
CA SER A 13 -30.32 -8.37 38.25
C SER A 13 -31.71 -7.76 38.02
N MET A 14 -32.14 -7.71 36.76
CA MET A 14 -33.55 -7.77 36.39
C MET A 14 -33.79 -9.08 35.64
N ILE A 15 -34.40 -10.02 36.37
CA ILE A 15 -35.15 -11.14 35.83
C ILE A 15 -36.39 -10.51 35.17
N GLY A 16 -36.32 -10.28 33.86
CA GLY A 16 -37.43 -9.77 33.05
C GLY A 16 -37.65 -10.74 31.91
N ALA A 17 -38.88 -11.24 31.81
CA ALA A 17 -39.33 -12.30 30.92
C ALA A 17 -38.67 -12.28 29.53
N ALA A 18 -38.15 -13.44 29.12
CA ALA A 18 -37.81 -13.73 27.74
C ALA A 18 -39.09 -13.65 26.90
N ALA A 19 -39.39 -12.47 26.37
CA ALA A 19 -40.21 -12.36 25.19
C ALA A 19 -39.38 -12.96 24.06
N PHE A 20 -39.57 -14.25 23.80
CA PHE A 20 -39.09 -14.90 22.59
C PHE A 20 -39.73 -14.16 21.42
N ALA A 21 -39.03 -13.17 20.89
CA ALA A 21 -39.34 -12.61 19.59
C ALA A 21 -39.18 -13.78 18.61
N GLN A 22 -40.30 -14.33 18.19
CA GLN A 22 -40.39 -15.33 17.14
C GLN A 22 -39.87 -14.65 15.87
N THR A 23 -38.55 -14.75 15.64
CA THR A 23 -37.89 -14.23 14.45
C THR A 23 -38.54 -14.93 13.27
N ASN A 24 -39.38 -14.20 12.53
CA ASN A 24 -39.99 -14.72 11.33
C ASN A 24 -38.85 -15.10 10.36
N PRO A 25 -38.66 -16.40 10.04
CA PRO A 25 -37.51 -16.84 9.27
C PRO A 25 -37.47 -16.17 7.89
N VAL A 26 -38.62 -15.79 7.34
CA VAL A 26 -38.71 -15.03 6.09
C VAL A 26 -38.18 -13.61 6.26
N ALA A 27 -38.49 -12.93 7.37
CA ALA A 27 -37.96 -11.59 7.66
C ALA A 27 -36.43 -11.61 7.84
N GLN A 28 -35.89 -12.64 8.49
CA GLN A 28 -34.45 -12.84 8.63
C GLN A 28 -33.78 -13.04 7.25
N VAL A 29 -34.34 -13.89 6.39
CA VAL A 29 -33.82 -14.10 5.03
C VAL A 29 -33.84 -12.82 4.20
N HIS A 30 -34.86 -11.98 4.35
CA HIS A 30 -34.90 -10.67 3.68
C HIS A 30 -33.79 -9.73 4.17
N GLN A 31 -33.54 -9.69 5.48
CA GLN A 31 -32.48 -8.88 6.07
C GLN A 31 -31.09 -9.37 5.62
N ASP A 32 -30.84 -10.68 5.68
CA ASP A 32 -29.59 -11.29 5.23
C ASP A 32 -29.35 -11.01 3.73
N ASN A 33 -30.38 -11.14 2.88
CA ASN A 33 -30.28 -10.83 1.46
C ASN A 33 -29.97 -9.35 1.19
N ALA A 34 -30.53 -8.42 1.99
CA ALA A 34 -30.21 -7.00 1.87
C ALA A 34 -28.74 -6.73 2.24
N GLN A 35 -28.25 -7.36 3.32
CA GLN A 35 -26.86 -7.26 3.75
C GLN A 35 -25.89 -7.85 2.72
N ILE A 36 -26.19 -9.04 2.17
CA ILE A 36 -25.39 -9.67 1.09
C ILE A 36 -25.27 -8.74 -0.11
N ARG A 37 -26.36 -8.07 -0.53
CA ARG A 37 -26.31 -7.13 -1.65
C ARG A 37 -25.41 -5.92 -1.38
N GLN A 38 -25.40 -5.41 -0.15
CA GLN A 38 -24.49 -4.34 0.26
C GLN A 38 -23.04 -4.81 0.26
N ASP A 39 -22.79 -5.99 0.83
CA ASP A 39 -21.45 -6.60 0.89
C ASP A 39 -20.87 -6.86 -0.50
N VAL A 40 -21.68 -7.37 -1.43
CA VAL A 40 -21.25 -7.59 -2.83
C VAL A 40 -20.84 -6.26 -3.47
N LYS A 41 -21.59 -5.18 -3.24
CA LYS A 41 -21.23 -3.86 -3.76
C LYS A 41 -19.90 -3.38 -3.19
N GLN A 42 -19.69 -3.54 -1.87
CA GLN A 42 -18.46 -3.15 -1.21
C GLN A 42 -17.27 -3.95 -1.76
N VAL A 43 -17.38 -5.29 -1.81
CA VAL A 43 -16.31 -6.16 -2.36
C VAL A 43 -15.94 -5.77 -3.79
N HIS A 44 -16.92 -5.39 -4.63
CA HIS A 44 -16.63 -4.89 -5.98
C HIS A 44 -15.89 -3.55 -5.98
N GLN A 45 -16.19 -2.65 -5.05
CA GLN A 45 -15.47 -1.38 -4.90
C GLN A 45 -14.03 -1.63 -4.45
N ASP A 46 -13.82 -2.42 -3.40
CA ASP A 46 -12.49 -2.74 -2.86
C ASP A 46 -11.64 -3.46 -3.91
N THR A 47 -12.24 -4.39 -4.65
CA THR A 47 -11.56 -5.12 -5.73
C THR A 47 -11.09 -4.16 -6.83
N ARG A 48 -11.93 -3.19 -7.22
CA ARG A 48 -11.52 -2.15 -8.19
C ARG A 48 -10.40 -1.27 -7.64
N GLN A 49 -10.44 -0.95 -6.35
CA GLN A 49 -9.39 -0.15 -5.71
C GLN A 49 -8.04 -0.89 -5.71
N ILE A 50 -8.03 -2.15 -5.26
CA ILE A 50 -6.84 -3.02 -5.30
C ILE A 50 -6.28 -3.16 -6.72
N GLN A 51 -7.15 -3.31 -7.73
CA GLN A 51 -6.74 -3.38 -9.14
C GLN A 51 -6.06 -2.09 -9.60
N ARG A 52 -6.59 -0.92 -9.22
CA ARG A 52 -5.97 0.38 -9.53
C ARG A 52 -4.61 0.52 -8.85
N ASP A 53 -4.51 0.18 -7.57
CA ASP A 53 -3.23 0.27 -6.85
C ASP A 53 -2.19 -0.68 -7.44
N ASN A 54 -2.59 -1.90 -7.84
CA ASN A 54 -1.69 -2.82 -8.55
C ASN A 54 -1.23 -2.26 -9.90
N ALA A 55 -2.12 -1.63 -10.69
CA ALA A 55 -1.75 -1.03 -11.96
C ALA A 55 -0.74 0.12 -11.77
N VAL A 56 -0.94 0.95 -10.75
CA VAL A 56 0.02 2.03 -10.39
C VAL A 56 1.35 1.44 -9.96
N ILE A 57 1.36 0.43 -9.09
CA ILE A 57 2.60 -0.25 -8.66
C ILE A 57 3.36 -0.80 -9.85
N ALA A 58 2.70 -1.53 -10.76
CA ALA A 58 3.35 -2.12 -11.94
C ALA A 58 3.94 -1.06 -12.88
N ALA A 59 3.20 0.04 -13.11
CA ALA A 59 3.69 1.16 -13.90
C ALA A 59 4.94 1.80 -13.25
N LYS A 60 4.90 2.04 -11.93
CA LYS A 60 6.04 2.60 -11.20
C LYS A 60 7.25 1.67 -11.14
N GLN A 61 7.04 0.36 -11.01
CA GLN A 61 8.13 -0.62 -11.06
C GLN A 61 8.84 -0.61 -12.42
N THR A 62 8.09 -0.45 -13.50
CA THR A 62 8.65 -0.33 -14.85
C THR A 62 9.48 0.96 -14.98
N GLN A 63 8.98 2.08 -14.43
CA GLN A 63 9.71 3.35 -14.42
C GLN A 63 11.00 3.28 -13.60
N VAL A 64 10.96 2.66 -12.42
CA VAL A 64 12.15 2.40 -11.59
C VAL A 64 13.17 1.54 -12.35
N ALA A 65 12.73 0.47 -13.02
CA ALA A 65 13.63 -0.39 -13.79
C ALA A 65 14.29 0.36 -14.96
N ALA A 66 13.51 1.15 -15.71
CA ALA A 66 14.02 1.99 -16.78
C ALA A 66 15.03 3.03 -16.27
N GLY A 67 14.69 3.77 -15.20
CA GLY A 67 15.59 4.74 -14.59
C GLY A 67 16.87 4.10 -14.05
N GLN A 68 16.79 2.89 -13.48
CA GLN A 68 17.98 2.14 -13.07
C GLN A 68 18.89 1.77 -14.24
N GLN A 69 18.33 1.38 -15.39
CA GLN A 69 19.11 1.11 -16.59
C GLN A 69 19.80 2.37 -17.11
N GLN A 70 19.07 3.48 -17.21
CA GLN A 70 19.61 4.78 -17.61
C GLN A 70 20.75 5.21 -16.68
N LEU A 71 20.54 5.12 -15.36
CA LEU A 71 21.54 5.45 -14.36
C LEU A 71 22.84 4.63 -14.49
N GLN A 72 22.77 3.39 -14.97
CA GLN A 72 23.97 2.59 -15.23
C GLN A 72 24.71 3.06 -16.49
N ALA A 73 23.97 3.43 -17.55
CA ALA A 73 24.55 4.01 -18.76
C ALA A 73 25.27 5.32 -18.46
N GLU A 74 24.60 6.26 -17.79
CA GLU A 74 25.14 7.56 -17.35
C GLU A 74 26.41 7.41 -16.49
N ARG A 75 26.42 6.44 -15.58
CA ARG A 75 27.63 6.13 -14.78
C ARG A 75 28.79 5.64 -15.65
N GLY A 76 28.50 4.87 -16.70
CA GLY A 76 29.47 4.42 -17.69
C GLY A 76 30.10 5.62 -18.43
N GLU A 77 29.26 6.53 -18.92
CA GLU A 77 29.69 7.75 -19.62
C GLU A 77 30.52 8.65 -18.72
N ARG A 78 30.04 8.92 -17.50
CA ARG A 78 30.80 9.68 -16.50
C ARG A 78 32.17 9.06 -16.20
N ASN A 79 32.26 7.73 -16.12
CA ASN A 79 33.53 7.04 -15.90
C ASN A 79 34.46 7.16 -17.12
N ALA A 80 33.91 7.15 -18.33
CA ALA A 80 34.69 7.39 -19.55
C ALA A 80 35.24 8.83 -19.58
N LEU A 81 34.42 9.82 -19.23
CA LEU A 81 34.84 11.22 -19.08
C LEU A 81 35.97 11.36 -18.04
N ALA A 82 35.84 10.71 -16.89
CA ALA A 82 36.87 10.74 -15.85
C ALA A 82 38.22 10.15 -16.31
N ARG A 83 38.18 9.08 -17.13
CA ARG A 83 39.41 8.50 -17.70
C ARG A 83 40.05 9.41 -18.74
N ALA A 84 39.24 10.05 -19.59
CA ALA A 84 39.70 11.01 -20.57
C ALA A 84 40.32 12.24 -19.88
N GLU A 85 39.64 12.78 -18.87
CA GLU A 85 40.11 13.89 -18.04
C GLU A 85 41.49 13.57 -17.45
N HIS A 86 41.64 12.39 -16.83
CA HIS A 86 42.92 11.96 -16.27
C HIS A 86 44.01 11.78 -17.33
N ALA A 87 43.66 11.37 -18.55
CA ALA A 87 44.61 11.24 -19.65
C ALA A 87 45.13 12.62 -20.11
N ASP A 88 44.26 13.62 -20.18
CA ASP A 88 44.62 14.99 -20.58
C ASP A 88 45.47 15.67 -19.50
N VAL A 89 45.10 15.51 -18.22
CA VAL A 89 45.95 15.94 -17.09
C VAL A 89 47.33 15.32 -17.16
N LYS A 90 47.43 14.01 -17.44
CA LYS A 90 48.72 13.32 -17.56
C LYS A 90 49.58 13.83 -18.72
N LYS A 91 48.96 14.29 -19.81
CA LYS A 91 49.65 14.89 -20.97
C LYS A 91 50.00 16.37 -20.75
N GLY A 92 49.52 16.98 -19.67
CA GLY A 92 49.68 18.41 -19.39
C GLY A 92 48.69 19.31 -20.12
N ASP A 93 47.67 18.74 -20.77
CA ASP A 93 46.58 19.50 -21.39
C ASP A 93 45.52 19.85 -20.34
N LEU A 94 45.74 20.96 -19.66
CA LEU A 94 44.83 21.43 -18.60
C LEU A 94 43.53 22.02 -19.16
N ALA A 95 43.52 22.52 -20.40
CA ALA A 95 42.34 23.11 -21.01
C ALA A 95 41.33 22.01 -21.38
N GLY A 96 41.80 20.92 -22.01
CA GLY A 96 40.98 19.74 -22.31
C GLY A 96 40.43 19.10 -21.03
N ALA A 97 41.29 18.93 -20.02
CA ALA A 97 40.88 18.40 -18.71
C ALA A 97 39.78 19.25 -18.04
N GLN A 98 39.87 20.58 -18.08
CA GLN A 98 38.84 21.46 -17.51
C GLN A 98 37.49 21.32 -18.23
N GLN A 99 37.48 21.18 -19.56
CA GLN A 99 36.24 20.95 -20.31
C GLN A 99 35.60 19.61 -19.93
N LEU A 100 36.41 18.56 -19.78
CA LEU A 100 35.93 17.24 -19.37
C LEU A 100 35.42 17.22 -17.91
N ASP A 101 36.07 17.95 -16.99
CA ASP A 101 35.57 18.09 -15.61
C ASP A 101 34.20 18.79 -15.60
N GLN A 102 34.00 19.84 -16.40
CA GLN A 102 32.71 20.50 -16.53
C GLN A 102 31.63 19.55 -17.07
N ALA A 103 31.93 18.81 -18.13
CA ALA A 103 31.03 17.80 -18.68
C ALA A 103 30.69 16.71 -17.65
N ARG A 104 31.69 16.21 -16.93
CA ARG A 104 31.53 15.21 -15.87
C ARG A 104 30.67 15.72 -14.70
N ARG A 105 30.79 17.00 -14.35
CA ARG A 105 29.94 17.64 -13.32
C ARG A 105 28.49 17.78 -13.77
N ALA A 106 28.26 18.14 -15.03
CA ALA A 106 26.92 18.17 -15.61
C ALA A 106 26.29 16.76 -15.56
N GLU A 107 27.05 15.74 -15.96
CA GLU A 107 26.60 14.34 -15.90
C GLU A 107 26.28 13.90 -14.46
N GLN A 108 27.11 14.31 -13.50
CA GLN A 108 26.88 14.04 -12.09
C GLN A 108 25.60 14.71 -11.54
N GLN A 109 25.18 15.84 -12.10
CA GLN A 109 23.91 16.49 -11.76
C GLN A 109 22.73 15.69 -12.33
N ASN A 110 22.81 15.24 -13.59
CA ASN A 110 21.78 14.39 -14.21
C ASN A 110 21.56 13.12 -13.41
N ILE A 111 22.65 12.40 -13.08
CA ILE A 111 22.65 11.22 -12.21
C ILE A 111 21.96 11.48 -10.86
N LYS A 112 22.10 12.70 -10.31
CA LYS A 112 21.48 13.06 -9.03
C LYS A 112 19.97 13.25 -9.18
N VAL A 113 19.54 13.91 -10.26
CA VAL A 113 18.11 14.10 -10.58
C VAL A 113 17.45 12.74 -10.83
N GLU A 114 18.06 11.88 -11.63
CA GLU A 114 17.55 10.55 -11.94
C GLU A 114 17.39 9.70 -10.67
N LYS A 115 18.39 9.72 -9.79
CA LYS A 115 18.29 9.07 -8.46
C LYS A 115 17.13 9.60 -7.61
N GLN A 116 16.84 10.90 -7.68
CA GLN A 116 15.71 11.47 -6.94
C GLN A 116 14.38 11.03 -7.53
N ALA A 117 14.26 10.95 -8.86
CA ALA A 117 13.08 10.43 -9.55
C ALA A 117 12.81 8.96 -9.18
N ILE A 118 13.84 8.10 -9.25
CA ILE A 118 13.73 6.70 -8.85
C ILE A 118 13.25 6.57 -7.40
N LYS A 119 13.86 7.31 -6.47
CA LYS A 119 13.46 7.30 -5.05
C LYS A 119 12.03 7.77 -4.84
N HIS A 120 11.58 8.75 -5.62
CA HIS A 120 10.20 9.21 -5.56
C HIS A 120 9.25 8.08 -5.99
N ASP A 121 9.55 7.40 -7.09
CA ASP A 121 8.73 6.30 -7.59
C ASP A 121 8.73 5.09 -6.66
N GLU A 122 9.87 4.76 -6.04
CA GLU A 122 9.96 3.75 -4.97
C GLU A 122 9.05 4.10 -3.78
N LYS A 123 8.99 5.37 -3.37
CA LYS A 123 8.07 5.81 -2.31
C LYS A 123 6.61 5.66 -2.73
N VAL A 124 6.27 6.00 -3.97
CA VAL A 124 4.90 5.82 -4.49
C VAL A 124 4.52 4.35 -4.45
N ILE A 125 5.42 3.44 -4.87
CA ILE A 125 5.20 1.99 -4.77
C ILE A 125 4.96 1.57 -3.32
N ALA A 126 5.79 2.03 -2.39
CA ALA A 126 5.68 1.68 -0.97
C ALA A 126 4.34 2.13 -0.38
N HIS A 127 3.93 3.38 -0.63
CA HIS A 127 2.63 3.90 -0.19
C HIS A 127 1.47 3.09 -0.77
N ARG A 128 1.46 2.87 -2.09
CA ARG A 128 0.40 2.09 -2.75
C ARG A 128 0.32 0.65 -2.25
N THR A 129 1.48 0.07 -1.92
CA THR A 129 1.54 -1.28 -1.35
C THR A 129 0.95 -1.32 0.05
N ALA A 130 1.21 -0.29 0.87
CA ALA A 130 0.63 -0.15 2.20
C ALA A 130 -0.90 0.07 2.12
N ASP A 131 -1.37 0.96 1.25
CA ASP A 131 -2.81 1.22 1.04
C ASP A 131 -3.54 -0.06 0.64
N LYS A 132 -2.98 -0.79 -0.34
CA LYS A 132 -3.50 -2.10 -0.75
C LYS A 132 -3.55 -3.09 0.40
N HIS A 133 -2.53 -3.13 1.26
CA HIS A 133 -2.49 -4.05 2.40
C HIS A 133 -3.57 -3.70 3.43
N VAL A 134 -3.75 -2.41 3.75
CA VAL A 134 -4.82 -1.95 4.64
C VAL A 134 -6.19 -2.40 4.12
N GLU A 135 -6.45 -2.21 2.83
CA GLU A 135 -7.69 -2.65 2.19
C GLU A 135 -7.91 -4.18 2.30
N GLN A 136 -6.84 -4.97 2.11
CA GLN A 136 -6.89 -6.42 2.24
C GLN A 136 -7.17 -6.88 3.67
N VAL A 137 -6.55 -6.22 4.67
CA VAL A 137 -6.77 -6.52 6.09
C VAL A 137 -8.20 -6.16 6.49
N ALA A 138 -8.68 -4.96 6.15
CA ALA A 138 -10.05 -4.54 6.43
C ALA A 138 -11.08 -5.52 5.86
N ARG A 139 -10.85 -5.99 4.62
CA ARG A 139 -11.69 -7.02 4.00
C ARG A 139 -11.64 -8.35 4.76
N HIS A 140 -10.46 -8.76 5.22
CA HIS A 140 -10.30 -10.00 5.99
C HIS A 140 -11.02 -9.92 7.33
N GLU A 141 -10.83 -8.84 8.08
CA GLU A 141 -11.48 -8.60 9.37
C GLU A 141 -13.00 -8.61 9.23
N ALA A 142 -13.55 -7.88 8.26
CA ALA A 142 -14.99 -7.90 7.97
C ALA A 142 -15.51 -9.30 7.61
N LYS A 143 -14.70 -10.14 6.96
CA LYS A 143 -15.06 -11.54 6.68
C LYS A 143 -15.08 -12.38 7.95
N VAL A 144 -14.10 -12.20 8.85
CA VAL A 144 -14.01 -12.92 10.13
C VAL A 144 -15.17 -12.54 11.05
N GLU A 145 -15.50 -11.26 11.16
CA GLU A 145 -16.61 -10.77 11.98
C GLU A 145 -17.94 -11.38 11.54
N ARG A 146 -18.24 -11.33 10.22
CA ARG A 146 -19.44 -11.98 9.67
C ARG A 146 -19.49 -13.48 9.93
N HIS A 147 -18.34 -14.16 9.85
CA HIS A 147 -18.28 -15.58 10.15
C HIS A 147 -18.59 -15.86 11.62
N ALA A 148 -18.05 -15.05 12.54
CA ALA A 148 -18.33 -15.16 13.97
C ALA A 148 -19.82 -14.94 14.27
N ASP A 149 -20.44 -13.93 13.64
CA ASP A 149 -21.86 -13.66 13.80
C ASP A 149 -22.73 -14.79 13.26
N LYS A 150 -22.37 -15.34 12.08
CA LYS A 150 -23.06 -16.51 11.52
C LYS A 150 -23.00 -17.70 12.48
N VAL A 151 -21.81 -18.02 13.01
CA VAL A 151 -21.62 -19.14 13.94
C VAL A 151 -22.44 -18.95 15.22
N LYS A 152 -22.47 -17.74 15.79
CA LYS A 152 -23.30 -17.44 16.97
C LYS A 152 -24.79 -17.66 16.68
N ARG A 153 -25.29 -17.12 15.56
CA ARG A 153 -26.69 -17.29 15.15
C ARG A 153 -27.06 -18.76 14.95
N ASP A 154 -26.22 -19.51 14.22
CA ASP A 154 -26.45 -20.93 13.96
C ASP A 154 -26.48 -21.74 15.27
N HIS A 155 -25.58 -21.42 16.20
CA HIS A 155 -25.55 -22.04 17.52
C HIS A 155 -26.77 -21.69 18.39
N ASP A 156 -27.22 -20.44 18.38
CA ASP A 156 -28.38 -20.02 19.16
C ASP A 156 -29.68 -20.60 18.59
N ALA A 157 -29.78 -20.71 17.26
CA ALA A 157 -30.90 -21.40 16.59
C ALA A 157 -30.95 -22.90 16.89
N ALA A 158 -29.79 -23.56 17.09
CA ALA A 158 -29.72 -24.98 17.45
C ALA A 158 -30.12 -25.26 18.92
N LYS A 159 -30.29 -24.23 19.75
CA LYS A 159 -30.69 -24.35 21.16
C LYS A 159 -32.20 -24.15 21.39
N ILE A 160 -32.95 -23.84 20.34
CA ILE A 160 -34.41 -23.68 20.34
C ILE A 160 -35.02 -24.97 19.79
#